data_AF-A0A4R4P999-F1
#
_entry.id   AF-A0A4R4P999-F1
#
_cell.length_a   1.000
_cell.length_b   1.000
_cell.length_c   1.000
_cell.angle_alpha   90.00
_cell.angle_beta   90.00
_cell.angle_gamma   90.00
#
_symmetry.space_group_name_H-M   'P 1'
#
loop_
_entity.id
_entity.type
_entity.pdbx_description
1 polymer ?
#
loop_
_entity_poly.entity_id
_entity_poly.type
_entity_poly.pdbx_seq_one_letter_code
_entity_poly.pdbx_strand_id
1 'polypeptide(L)'
;MNEDIQQIQPLDSRIAEEWVRRTDEPDLRAVSASKLREGPWWNVSVPVMEFIRADPLESELRRRIAHALSGVSGVTGAEEEDREVWTVTGDPTGGALVEAVARVVDELADRTRDAL
;
A
#
# COMPACT_ATOMS: atom_id res chain seq x y z
N MET A 1 -18.45 -6.79 -7.54
CA MET A 1 -17.14 -6.41 -6.99
C MET A 1 -16.09 -6.95 -7.93
N ASN A 2 -15.40 -6.07 -8.64
CA ASN A 2 -14.27 -6.46 -9.50
C ASN A 2 -13.05 -5.75 -8.92
N GLU A 3 -12.55 -6.31 -7.82
CA GLU A 3 -11.31 -5.85 -7.23
C GLU A 3 -10.17 -6.52 -7.98
N ASP A 4 -9.35 -5.70 -8.63
CA ASP A 4 -8.37 -6.16 -9.59
C ASP A 4 -7.06 -5.40 -9.38
N ILE A 5 -6.00 -6.16 -9.11
CA ILE A 5 -4.64 -5.64 -9.00
C ILE A 5 -4.04 -5.70 -10.38
N GLN A 6 -3.73 -4.53 -10.94
CA GLN A 6 -3.18 -4.45 -12.28
C GLN A 6 -2.03 -3.46 -12.36
N GLN A 7 -1.06 -3.80 -13.20
CA GLN A 7 -0.06 -2.85 -13.65
C GLN A 7 -0.73 -1.83 -14.57
N ILE A 8 -0.44 -0.55 -14.37
CA ILE A 8 -0.92 0.53 -15.23
C ILE A 8 0.26 1.25 -15.86
N GLN A 9 -0.02 1.98 -16.96
CA GLN A 9 0.96 2.88 -17.54
C GLN A 9 1.11 4.10 -16.62
N PRO A 10 2.30 4.36 -16.06
CA PRO A 10 2.49 5.52 -15.20
C PRO A 10 2.27 6.81 -15.97
N LEU A 11 1.59 7.77 -15.34
CA LEU A 11 1.38 9.11 -15.89
C LEU A 11 2.57 10.03 -15.63
N ASP A 12 3.31 9.81 -14.54
CA ASP A 12 4.53 10.53 -14.22
C ASP A 12 5.75 9.83 -14.84
N SER A 13 6.49 10.58 -15.67
CA SER A 13 7.73 10.13 -16.30
C SER A 13 8.81 9.63 -15.33
N ARG A 14 8.77 10.07 -14.06
CA ARG A 14 9.69 9.64 -12.99
C ARG A 14 9.39 8.23 -12.48
N ILE A 15 8.21 7.70 -12.77
CA ILE A 15 7.80 6.35 -12.37
C ILE A 15 8.18 5.36 -13.47
N ALA A 16 8.88 4.30 -13.08
CA ALA A 16 9.27 3.20 -13.95
C ALA A 16 8.12 2.20 -14.12
N GLU A 17 7.38 1.95 -13.04
CA GLU A 17 6.37 0.92 -12.94
C GLU A 17 5.34 1.31 -11.87
N GLU A 18 4.05 1.08 -12.14
CA GLU A 18 2.97 1.42 -11.23
C GLU A 18 1.92 0.31 -11.21
N TRP A 19 1.51 -0.06 -10.00
CA TRP A 19 0.47 -1.04 -9.74
C TRP A 19 -0.61 -0.41 -8.88
N VAL A 20 -1.86 -0.73 -9.18
CA VAL A 20 -3.01 -0.25 -8.42
C VAL A 20 -3.97 -1.39 -8.17
N ARG A 21 -4.57 -1.40 -6.98
CA ARG A 21 -5.82 -2.11 -6.73
C ARG A 21 -6.98 -1.22 -7.13
N ARG A 22 -7.74 -1.64 -8.13
CA ARG A 22 -9.06 -1.04 -8.40
C ARG A 22 -10.07 -1.61 -7.42
N THR A 23 -10.89 -0.76 -6.82
CA THR A 23 -11.92 -1.12 -5.84
C THR A 23 -13.08 -0.13 -5.95
N ASP A 24 -14.25 -0.51 -5.47
CA ASP A 24 -15.45 0.34 -5.36
C ASP A 24 -15.44 1.23 -4.11
N GLU A 25 -14.51 1.00 -3.17
CA GLU A 25 -14.31 1.81 -1.96
C GLU A 25 -12.90 2.43 -1.95
N PRO A 26 -12.54 3.34 -2.89
CA PRO A 26 -11.16 3.83 -3.04
C PRO A 26 -10.59 4.52 -1.79
N ASP A 27 -11.41 5.26 -1.04
CA ASP A 27 -10.96 5.94 0.18
C ASP A 27 -10.61 4.96 1.32
N LEU A 28 -11.14 3.73 1.25
CA LEU A 28 -10.97 2.71 2.29
C LEU A 28 -10.00 1.60 1.86
N ARG A 29 -10.10 1.15 0.60
CA ARG A 29 -9.52 -0.11 0.11
C ARG A 29 -8.47 0.06 -0.97
N ALA A 30 -8.26 1.28 -1.49
CA ALA A 30 -7.24 1.50 -2.50
C ALA A 30 -5.85 1.23 -1.92
N VAL A 31 -5.00 0.67 -2.76
CA VAL A 31 -3.58 0.49 -2.51
C VAL A 31 -2.88 0.65 -3.84
N SER A 32 -1.74 1.35 -3.85
CA SER A 32 -0.89 1.44 -5.04
C SER A 32 0.58 1.25 -4.68
N ALA A 33 1.37 0.81 -5.66
CA ALA A 33 2.80 0.68 -5.55
C ALA A 33 3.48 1.25 -6.79
N SER A 34 4.42 2.18 -6.60
CA SER A 34 5.12 2.88 -7.68
C SER A 34 6.63 2.72 -7.51
N LYS A 35 7.31 2.20 -8.53
CA LYS A 35 8.78 2.14 -8.58
C LYS A 35 9.31 3.39 -9.23
N LEU A 36 10.14 4.16 -8.52
CA LEU A 36 10.76 5.35 -9.11
C LEU A 36 11.92 4.96 -10.03
N ARG A 37 12.19 5.79 -11.05
CA ARG A 37 13.38 5.62 -11.92
C ARG A 37 14.67 6.06 -11.25
N GLU A 38 14.59 6.98 -10.30
CA GLU A 38 15.74 7.60 -9.63
C GLU A 38 16.30 6.75 -8.47
N GLY A 39 15.74 5.56 -8.22
CA GLY A 39 16.21 4.70 -7.15
C GLY A 39 15.69 3.27 -7.24
N PRO A 40 16.26 2.34 -6.45
CA PRO A 40 15.83 0.94 -6.42
C PRO A 40 14.57 0.72 -5.57
N TRP A 41 13.95 1.77 -5.03
CA TRP A 41 12.86 1.65 -4.07
C TRP A 41 11.47 1.73 -4.72
N TRP A 42 10.52 1.14 -4.00
CA TRP A 42 9.09 1.21 -4.25
C TRP A 42 8.44 2.13 -3.22
N ASN A 43 7.49 2.94 -3.68
CA ASN A 43 6.59 3.68 -2.79
C ASN A 43 5.25 2.96 -2.78
N VAL A 44 4.79 2.53 -1.61
CA VAL A 44 3.48 1.90 -1.43
C VAL A 44 2.56 2.89 -0.73
N SER A 45 1.50 3.30 -1.41
CA SER A 45 0.52 4.27 -0.91
C SER A 45 -0.75 3.57 -0.45
N VAL A 46 -1.23 3.95 0.74
CA VAL A 46 -2.37 3.37 1.45
C VAL A 46 -3.31 4.49 1.93
N PRO A 47 -4.18 5.03 1.06
CA PRO A 47 -4.93 6.27 1.30
C PRO A 47 -5.76 6.30 2.59
N VAL A 48 -6.28 5.15 3.03
CA VAL A 48 -7.09 5.04 4.24
C VAL A 48 -6.37 5.54 5.51
N MET A 49 -5.03 5.53 5.50
CA MET A 49 -4.18 6.01 6.58
C MET A 49 -4.20 7.54 6.73
N GLU A 50 -4.66 8.28 5.72
CA GLU A 50 -4.91 9.71 5.84
C GLU A 50 -6.03 10.02 6.85
N PHE A 51 -7.04 9.16 6.89
CA PHE A 51 -8.28 9.37 7.65
C PHE A 51 -8.26 8.73 9.04
N ILE A 52 -7.63 7.57 9.20
CA ILE A 52 -7.57 6.89 10.49
C ILE A 52 -6.47 7.50 11.36
N ARG A 53 -6.88 8.29 12.36
CA ARG A 53 -5.99 9.08 13.25
C ARG A 53 -6.14 8.77 14.74
N ALA A 54 -6.88 7.73 15.07
CA ALA A 54 -7.22 7.38 16.44
C ALA A 54 -6.73 5.99 16.79
N ASP A 55 -6.08 5.89 17.94
CA ASP A 55 -5.72 4.62 18.55
C ASP A 55 -6.97 3.91 19.13
N PRO A 56 -6.99 2.56 19.11
CA PRO A 56 -5.87 1.68 18.76
C PRO A 56 -5.74 1.33 17.27
N LEU A 57 -6.67 1.80 16.43
CA LEU A 57 -6.77 1.36 15.03
C LEU A 57 -5.61 1.89 14.17
N GLU A 58 -5.20 3.15 14.35
CA GLU A 58 -4.06 3.73 13.62
C GLU A 58 -2.78 2.91 13.86
N SER A 59 -2.39 2.70 15.12
CA SER A 59 -1.20 1.92 15.46
C SER A 59 -1.28 0.46 14.97
N GLU A 60 -2.47 -0.12 14.96
CA GLU A 60 -2.69 -1.47 14.45
C GLU A 60 -2.48 -1.55 12.92
N LEU A 61 -3.07 -0.64 12.16
CA LEU A 61 -2.89 -0.56 10.71
C LEU A 61 -1.41 -0.39 10.36
N ARG A 62 -0.72 0.59 10.95
CA ARG A 62 0.72 0.84 10.70
C ARG A 62 1.57 -0.41 10.93
N ARG A 63 1.36 -1.08 12.07
CA ARG A 63 2.11 -2.30 12.42
C ARG A 63 1.82 -3.43 11.42
N ARG A 64 0.56 -3.66 11.07
CA ARG A 64 0.18 -4.74 10.15
C ARG A 64 0.66 -4.47 8.72
N ILE A 65 0.58 -3.23 8.25
CA ILE A 65 1.10 -2.82 6.92
C ILE A 65 2.60 -3.06 6.85
N ALA A 66 3.38 -2.56 7.82
CA ALA A 66 4.83 -2.75 7.85
C ALA A 66 5.23 -4.23 7.92
N HIS A 67 4.51 -5.03 8.72
CA HIS A 67 4.71 -6.47 8.80
C HIS A 67 4.38 -7.18 7.48
N ALA A 68 3.26 -6.81 6.82
CA ALA A 68 2.86 -7.39 5.56
C ALA A 68 3.87 -7.10 4.45
N LEU A 69 4.34 -5.86 4.34
CA LEU A 69 5.37 -5.46 3.38
C LEU A 69 6.69 -6.21 3.61
N SER A 70 7.14 -6.29 4.88
CA SER A 70 8.37 -7.02 5.23
C SER A 70 8.29 -8.53 4.94
N GLY A 71 7.08 -9.08 4.85
CA GLY A 71 6.84 -10.49 4.51
C GLY A 71 6.82 -10.79 3.02
N VAL A 72 6.86 -9.78 2.15
CA VAL A 72 6.84 -9.97 0.70
C VAL A 72 8.21 -10.48 0.22
N SER A 73 8.19 -11.50 -0.63
CA SER A 73 9.42 -12.06 -1.22
C SER A 73 10.19 -10.99 -2.00
N GLY A 74 11.49 -10.88 -1.73
CA GLY A 74 12.37 -9.89 -2.35
C GLY A 74 12.47 -8.57 -1.58
N VAL A 75 11.64 -8.32 -0.57
CA VAL A 75 11.77 -7.14 0.31
C VAL A 75 12.96 -7.31 1.24
N THR A 76 13.78 -6.26 1.35
CA THR A 76 14.91 -6.18 2.28
C THR A 76 14.72 -5.13 3.38
N GLY A 77 13.76 -4.22 3.20
CA GLY A 77 13.39 -3.21 4.19
C GLY A 77 12.09 -2.52 3.79
N ALA A 78 11.29 -2.14 4.79
CA ALA A 78 10.06 -1.39 4.62
C ALA A 78 9.98 -0.34 5.74
N GLU A 79 9.95 0.93 5.37
CA GLU A 79 9.96 2.06 6.29
C GLU A 79 8.80 3.00 5.94
N GLU A 80 8.17 3.58 6.96
CA GLU A 80 7.17 4.62 6.74
C GLU A 80 7.89 5.91 6.35
N GLU A 81 7.59 6.42 5.16
CA GLU A 81 8.14 7.67 4.62
C GLU A 81 7.22 8.85 4.97
N ASP A 82 5.92 8.63 4.84
CA ASP A 82 4.84 9.56 5.19
C ASP A 82 3.64 8.77 5.73
N ARG A 83 2.64 9.46 6.28
CA ARG A 83 1.47 8.87 6.94
C ARG A 83 0.79 7.76 6.13
N GLU A 84 0.70 7.95 4.82
CA GLU A 84 0.08 7.00 3.89
C GLU A 84 1.07 6.30 2.97
N VAL A 85 2.38 6.55 3.13
CA VAL A 85 3.42 6.08 2.20
C VAL A 85 4.49 5.29 2.93
N TRP A 86 4.76 4.09 2.41
CA TRP A 86 5.89 3.28 2.82
C TRP A 86 6.91 3.18 1.68
N THR A 87 8.16 3.48 1.99
CA THR A 87 9.31 3.16 1.14
C THR A 87 9.71 1.71 1.36
N VAL A 88 9.81 0.93 0.28
CA VAL A 88 10.20 -0.48 0.30
C VAL A 88 11.44 -0.68 -0.56
N THR A 89 12.44 -1.38 -0.01
CA THR A 89 13.70 -1.71 -0.69
C THR A 89 13.79 -3.21 -0.99
N GLY A 90 14.64 -3.56 -1.96
CA GLY A 90 14.87 -4.93 -2.41
C GLY A 90 14.43 -5.13 -3.86
N ASP A 91 14.11 -6.36 -4.24
CA ASP A 91 13.59 -6.70 -5.58
C ASP A 91 12.21 -7.42 -5.51
N PRO A 92 11.21 -6.84 -4.82
CA PRO A 92 9.84 -7.35 -4.90
C PRO A 92 9.16 -6.92 -6.21
N THR A 93 8.08 -7.60 -6.56
CA THR A 93 7.15 -7.17 -7.62
C THR A 93 6.10 -6.21 -7.06
N GLY A 94 5.73 -5.17 -7.79
CA GLY A 94 4.71 -4.21 -7.35
C GLY A 94 3.35 -4.84 -7.04
N GLY A 95 2.90 -5.78 -7.87
CA GLY A 95 1.66 -6.52 -7.63
C GLY A 95 1.62 -7.25 -6.27
N ALA A 96 2.73 -7.88 -5.87
CA ALA A 96 2.83 -8.57 -4.57
C ALA A 96 2.80 -7.59 -3.38
N LEU A 97 3.38 -6.38 -3.53
CA LEU A 97 3.29 -5.33 -2.51
C LEU A 97 1.85 -4.86 -2.33
N VAL A 98 1.16 -4.57 -3.44
CA VAL A 98 -0.24 -4.17 -3.44
C VAL A 98 -1.12 -5.25 -2.82
N GLU A 99 -0.91 -6.52 -3.20
CA GLU A 99 -1.69 -7.64 -2.68
C GLU A 99 -1.50 -7.83 -1.17
N ALA A 100 -0.26 -7.75 -0.69
CA ALA A 100 0.04 -7.93 0.73
C ALA A 100 -0.66 -6.88 1.60
N VAL A 101 -0.63 -5.61 1.17
CA VAL A 101 -1.28 -4.51 1.91
C VAL A 101 -2.79 -4.53 1.72
N ALA A 102 -3.30 -4.88 0.54
CA ALA A 102 -4.74 -5.01 0.29
C ALA A 102 -5.40 -5.98 1.28
N ARG A 103 -4.76 -7.13 1.56
CA ARG A 103 -5.25 -8.08 2.57
C ARG A 103 -5.38 -7.46 3.96
N VAL A 104 -4.41 -6.65 4.39
CA VAL A 104 -4.47 -5.96 5.70
C VAL A 104 -5.64 -4.99 5.76
N VAL A 105 -5.81 -4.20 4.70
CA VAL A 105 -6.89 -3.22 4.60
C VAL A 105 -8.25 -3.91 4.58
N ASP A 106 -8.37 -5.05 3.90
CA ASP A 106 -9.61 -5.85 3.86
C ASP A 106 -9.97 -6.47 5.21
N GLU A 107 -8.98 -7.02 5.91
CA GLU A 107 -9.16 -7.58 7.26
C GLU A 107 -9.66 -6.54 8.27
N LEU A 108 -9.33 -5.26 8.06
CA LEU A 108 -9.69 -4.16 8.95
C LEU A 108 -10.81 -3.27 8.39
N ALA A 109 -11.33 -3.55 7.19
CA ALA A 109 -12.22 -2.66 6.45
C ALA A 109 -13.46 -2.25 7.26
N ASP A 110 -14.10 -3.19 7.96
CA ASP A 110 -15.32 -2.91 8.73
C ASP A 110 -15.03 -1.97 9.91
N ARG A 111 -13.93 -2.21 10.63
CA ARG A 111 -13.51 -1.35 11.75
C ARG A 111 -13.09 0.04 11.27
N THR A 112 -12.45 0.11 10.13
CA THR A 112 -12.08 1.37 9.49
C THR A 112 -13.32 2.14 9.06
N ARG A 113 -14.32 1.47 8.49
CA ARG A 113 -15.59 2.11 8.09
C ARG A 113 -16.35 2.69 9.28
N ASP A 114 -16.32 2.01 10.43
CA ASP A 114 -16.93 2.51 11.67
C ASP A 114 -16.16 3.70 12.30
N ALA A 115 -14.92 3.93 11.87
CA ALA A 115 -14.03 4.96 12.42
C ALA A 115 -13.90 6.21 11.52
N LEU A 116 -14.49 6.21 10.33
CA LEU A 116 -14.62 7.37 9.44
C LEU A 116 -15.84 8.22 9.84
#